data_AF-A0A8K0F0A4-F1
#
_entry.id   AF-A0A8K0F0A4-F1
#
_cell.length_a   1.000
_cell.length_b   1.000
_cell.length_c   1.000
_cell.angle_alpha   90.00
_cell.angle_beta   90.00
_cell.angle_gamma   90.00
#
_symmetry.space_group_name_H-M   'P 1'
#
loop_
_entity.id
_entity.type
_entity.pdbx_description
1 polymer ?
#
loop_
_entity_poly.entity_id
_entity_poly.type
_entity_poly.pdbx_seq_one_letter_code
_entity_poly.pdbx_strand_id
1 'polypeptide(L)'
;MRPTTKTSLPVRPRIDDCECTPNVQHLFRRHYLLQSPMYYIRWIYAVLYSLYLLFFLRAPTDRDIVGYIENTTMTMLIRRDGKTGECEVITVSDCKLRASGGYKLKNMSLRYKTGRNGVQILHFTRNGDDVTDRSQMFSTIYFYHTHSMHTKSHLFSNSLVRHIVDNDVKTLQESSYTSMPLHYVLLHSSLSVLMWDGNMSQYLGYGDACIRESLVEESRNMSALDGHRAEEHWNSHGKDTFAGKLFRSRLALRDVMGRHGIDPTLLDALFNHTIVHSVDHHGMSEWSCLRFSLHPWDKECSLYQALNTSVYRVLITQPNLNPLAPNTISSINKPFYQDLYRELKNIDTSWAEVVTASVMY
;
A
#
# COMPACT_ATOMS: atom_id res chain seq x y z
N MET A 1 22.07 18.98 36.65
CA MET A 1 21.86 19.25 35.21
C MET A 1 20.43 18.87 34.86
N ARG A 2 19.61 19.81 34.37
CA ARG A 2 18.28 19.46 33.81
C ARG A 2 18.50 18.70 32.50
N PRO A 3 17.71 17.64 32.20
CA PRO A 3 17.77 17.00 30.91
C PRO A 3 17.32 18.03 29.88
N THR A 4 18.19 18.35 28.91
CA THR A 4 17.76 18.98 27.67
C THR A 4 16.80 18.01 27.00
N THR A 5 15.50 18.32 27.06
CA THR A 5 14.50 17.72 26.19
C THR A 5 14.95 17.98 24.76
N LYS A 6 15.56 16.96 24.13
CA LYS A 6 15.71 16.93 22.67
C LYS A 6 14.29 17.05 22.13
N THR A 7 13.93 18.22 21.63
CA THR A 7 12.71 18.41 20.86
C THR A 7 12.81 17.43 19.69
N SER A 8 11.99 16.39 19.72
CA SER A 8 11.89 15.42 18.64
C SER A 8 11.51 16.19 17.38
N LEU A 9 12.38 16.15 16.37
CA LEU A 9 12.03 16.66 15.07
C LEU A 9 10.83 15.85 14.57
N PRO A 10 9.80 16.49 13.99
CA PRO A 10 8.62 15.79 13.52
C PRO A 10 9.01 14.73 12.47
N VAL A 11 8.37 13.56 12.52
CA VAL A 11 8.53 12.49 11.53
C VAL A 11 8.12 13.05 10.16
N ARG A 12 9.10 13.20 9.25
CA ARG A 12 8.86 13.73 7.90
C ARG A 12 8.71 12.57 6.91
N PRO A 13 7.80 12.67 5.93
CA PRO A 13 7.64 11.66 4.90
C PRO A 13 8.89 11.60 4.01
N ARG A 14 9.61 10.47 4.00
CA ARG A 14 10.81 10.23 3.19
C ARG A 14 10.99 8.73 2.87
N ILE A 15 10.79 8.36 1.61
CA ILE A 15 10.99 6.97 1.16
C ILE A 15 12.47 6.59 1.04
N ASP A 16 13.33 7.57 0.75
CA ASP A 16 14.76 7.40 0.53
C ASP A 16 15.57 7.31 1.83
N ASP A 17 14.96 7.58 2.98
CA ASP A 17 15.61 7.50 4.29
C ASP A 17 15.74 6.05 4.82
N CYS A 18 16.24 5.14 3.99
CA CYS A 18 16.35 3.71 4.28
C CYS A 18 17.81 3.21 4.38
N GLU A 19 18.79 4.11 4.43
CA GLU A 19 20.20 3.72 4.53
C GLU A 19 20.52 2.98 5.84
N CYS A 20 21.36 1.95 5.74
CA CYS A 20 21.83 1.15 6.86
C CYS A 20 22.89 1.93 7.66
N THR A 21 22.46 2.60 8.74
CA THR A 21 23.36 3.24 9.71
C THR A 21 23.66 2.30 10.89
N PRO A 22 24.71 2.57 11.71
CA PRO A 22 25.04 1.70 12.85
C PRO A 22 23.87 1.44 13.81
N ASN A 23 23.04 2.44 14.07
CA ASN A 23 21.90 2.33 14.99
C ASN A 23 20.83 1.33 14.50
N VAL A 24 20.64 1.22 13.18
CA VAL A 24 19.60 0.36 12.57
C VAL A 24 20.15 -0.91 11.94
N GLN A 25 21.47 -1.12 11.97
CA GLN A 25 22.13 -2.29 11.37
C GLN A 25 21.56 -3.63 11.89
N HIS A 26 21.16 -3.66 13.17
CA HIS A 26 20.56 -4.85 13.77
C HIS A 26 19.22 -5.23 13.10
N LEU A 27 18.44 -4.26 12.60
CA LEU A 27 17.20 -4.51 11.84
C LEU A 27 17.48 -5.20 10.51
N PHE A 28 18.52 -4.74 9.79
CA PHE A 28 18.95 -5.35 8.52
C PHE A 28 19.43 -6.79 8.72
N ARG A 29 20.24 -7.05 9.75
CA ARG A 29 20.69 -8.41 10.08
C ARG A 29 19.51 -9.31 10.42
N ARG A 30 18.57 -8.82 11.23
CA ARG A 30 17.38 -9.57 11.63
C ARG A 30 16.50 -9.88 10.42
N HIS A 31 16.26 -8.91 9.54
CA HIS A 31 15.50 -9.10 8.30
C HIS A 31 16.18 -10.11 7.36
N TYR A 32 17.50 -10.02 7.18
CA TYR A 32 18.25 -10.95 6.35
C TYR A 32 18.13 -12.40 6.85
N LEU A 33 18.24 -12.62 8.17
CA LEU A 33 18.20 -13.95 8.75
C LEU A 33 16.78 -14.55 8.76
N LEU A 34 15.77 -13.75 9.05
CA LEU A 34 14.41 -14.25 9.27
C LEU A 34 13.54 -14.14 8.02
N GLN A 35 13.69 -13.08 7.23
CA GLN A 35 12.80 -12.80 6.10
C GLN A 35 13.34 -13.25 4.75
N SER A 36 14.65 -13.12 4.50
CA SER A 36 15.22 -13.53 3.20
C SER A 36 14.95 -15.01 2.84
N PRO A 37 15.09 -16.00 3.75
CA PRO A 37 14.71 -17.38 3.46
C PRO A 37 13.23 -17.53 3.10
N MET A 38 12.36 -16.78 3.78
CA MET A 38 10.92 -16.81 3.51
C MET A 38 10.59 -16.27 2.12
N TYR A 39 11.32 -15.26 1.62
CA TYR A 39 11.12 -14.78 0.23
C TYR A 39 11.47 -15.83 -0.82
N TYR A 40 12.51 -16.64 -0.62
CA TYR A 40 12.83 -17.72 -1.56
C TYR A 40 11.73 -18.78 -1.58
N ILE A 41 11.26 -19.21 -0.41
CA ILE A 41 10.15 -20.16 -0.28
C ILE A 41 8.88 -19.57 -0.91
N ARG A 42 8.59 -18.31 -0.61
CA ARG A 42 7.42 -17.58 -1.12
C ARG A 42 7.47 -17.39 -2.63
N TRP A 43 8.65 -17.15 -3.21
CA TRP A 43 8.79 -17.05 -4.66
C TRP A 43 8.46 -18.38 -5.35
N ILE A 44 8.96 -19.51 -4.84
CA ILE A 44 8.61 -20.85 -5.37
C ILE A 44 7.09 -21.06 -5.29
N TYR A 45 6.50 -20.78 -4.12
CA TYR A 45 5.05 -20.84 -3.96
C TYR A 45 4.33 -19.92 -4.94
N ALA A 46 4.80 -18.68 -5.11
CA ALA A 46 4.18 -17.68 -5.97
C ALA A 46 4.18 -18.14 -7.43
N VAL A 47 5.28 -18.73 -7.91
CA VAL A 47 5.35 -19.31 -9.26
C VAL A 47 4.35 -20.46 -9.40
N LEU A 48 4.37 -21.44 -8.51
CA LEU A 48 3.50 -22.62 -8.58
C LEU A 48 2.01 -22.24 -8.46
N TYR A 49 1.68 -21.41 -7.50
CA TYR A 49 0.31 -20.95 -7.29
C TYR A 49 -0.17 -20.05 -8.43
N SER A 50 0.70 -19.21 -8.99
CA SER A 50 0.33 -18.39 -10.15
C SER A 50 0.08 -19.23 -11.40
N LEU A 51 0.86 -20.31 -11.61
CA LEU A 51 0.58 -21.27 -12.69
C LEU A 51 -0.80 -21.92 -12.53
N TYR A 52 -1.20 -22.24 -11.29
CA TYR A 52 -2.56 -22.70 -11.00
C TYR A 52 -3.61 -21.60 -11.24
N LEU A 53 -3.35 -20.37 -10.81
CA LEU A 53 -4.27 -19.25 -10.97
C LEU A 53 -4.57 -18.95 -12.44
N LEU A 54 -3.62 -19.17 -13.36
CA LEU A 54 -3.81 -18.95 -14.81
C LEU A 54 -5.08 -19.61 -15.37
N PHE A 55 -5.54 -20.71 -14.78
CA PHE A 55 -6.78 -21.41 -15.18
C PHE A 55 -8.07 -20.71 -14.74
N PHE A 56 -7.99 -19.80 -13.76
CA PHE A 56 -9.13 -19.10 -13.15
C PHE A 56 -9.12 -17.58 -13.40
N LEU A 57 -8.04 -17.06 -14.00
CA LEU A 57 -7.93 -15.64 -14.29
C LEU A 57 -8.99 -15.20 -15.32
N ARG A 58 -9.69 -14.10 -15.02
CA ARG A 58 -10.69 -13.50 -15.91
C ARG A 58 -10.42 -12.02 -16.14
N ALA A 59 -10.96 -11.46 -17.22
CA ALA A 59 -10.87 -10.02 -17.46
C ALA A 59 -11.58 -9.20 -16.36
N PRO A 60 -11.09 -7.99 -16.03
CA PRO A 60 -11.78 -7.07 -15.12
C PRO A 60 -13.12 -6.58 -15.69
N THR A 61 -14.07 -6.35 -14.79
CA THR A 61 -15.36 -5.72 -15.06
C THR A 61 -15.45 -4.36 -14.36
N ASP A 62 -16.46 -3.56 -14.71
CA ASP A 62 -16.74 -2.28 -14.03
C ASP A 62 -16.88 -2.46 -12.50
N ARG A 63 -17.51 -3.56 -12.06
CA ARG A 63 -17.64 -3.91 -10.64
C ARG A 63 -16.29 -4.19 -9.98
N ASP A 64 -15.36 -4.84 -10.69
CA ASP A 64 -14.05 -5.14 -10.13
C ASP A 64 -13.18 -3.89 -10.00
N ILE A 65 -13.24 -3.01 -11.00
CA ILE A 65 -12.49 -1.76 -10.99
C ILE A 65 -12.94 -0.86 -9.84
N VAL A 66 -14.25 -0.64 -9.71
CA VAL A 66 -14.81 0.19 -8.64
C VAL A 66 -14.67 -0.50 -7.29
N GLY A 67 -14.91 -1.81 -7.20
CA GLY A 67 -14.71 -2.57 -5.97
C GLY A 67 -13.26 -2.49 -5.48
N TYR A 68 -12.28 -2.55 -6.36
CA TYR A 68 -10.87 -2.34 -6.02
C TYR A 68 -10.63 -0.95 -5.44
N ILE A 69 -11.18 0.09 -6.09
CA ILE A 69 -11.06 1.46 -5.61
C ILE A 69 -11.68 1.61 -4.21
N GLU A 70 -12.92 1.17 -4.05
CA GLU A 70 -13.70 1.39 -2.83
C GLU A 70 -13.14 0.61 -1.63
N ASN A 71 -12.42 -0.48 -1.87
CA ASN A 71 -11.81 -1.35 -0.84
C ASN A 71 -10.28 -1.19 -0.73
N THR A 72 -9.71 -0.10 -1.27
CA THR A 72 -8.30 0.28 -1.08
C THR A 72 -8.20 1.76 -0.72
N THR A 73 -6.99 2.25 -0.47
CA THR A 73 -6.74 3.69 -0.23
C THR A 73 -7.13 4.59 -1.41
N MET A 74 -7.37 4.03 -2.60
CA MET A 74 -7.95 4.76 -3.73
C MET A 74 -9.33 5.37 -3.44
N THR A 75 -10.10 4.78 -2.52
CA THR A 75 -11.43 5.26 -2.10
C THR A 75 -11.40 6.74 -1.66
N MET A 76 -10.24 7.20 -1.21
CA MET A 76 -10.01 8.52 -0.66
C MET A 76 -10.00 9.62 -1.74
N LEU A 77 -9.85 9.22 -2.99
CA LEU A 77 -9.92 10.09 -4.16
C LEU A 77 -11.35 10.24 -4.69
N ILE A 78 -12.31 9.47 -4.17
CA ILE A 78 -13.70 9.57 -4.57
C ILE A 78 -14.26 10.93 -4.12
N ARG A 79 -14.94 11.61 -5.03
CA ARG A 79 -15.74 12.82 -4.78
C ARG A 79 -17.17 12.56 -5.24
N ARG A 80 -18.15 12.87 -4.40
CA ARG A 80 -19.58 12.78 -4.74
C ARG A 80 -20.03 14.09 -5.38
N ASP A 81 -20.55 14.03 -6.60
CA ASP A 81 -21.16 15.20 -7.24
C ASP A 81 -22.55 15.47 -6.61
N GLY A 82 -22.67 16.58 -5.89
CA GLY A 82 -23.88 16.97 -5.17
C GLY A 82 -25.03 17.48 -6.05
N LYS A 83 -24.84 17.61 -7.37
CA LYS A 83 -25.83 18.25 -8.27
C LYS A 83 -26.82 17.29 -8.94
N THR A 84 -26.50 16.01 -9.08
CA THR A 84 -27.25 15.08 -9.94
C THR A 84 -27.67 13.77 -9.24
N GLY A 85 -27.19 13.49 -8.03
CA GLY A 85 -27.39 12.19 -7.39
C GLY A 85 -26.66 11.02 -8.08
N GLU A 86 -25.95 11.30 -9.18
CA GLU A 86 -25.08 10.37 -9.90
C GLU A 86 -23.73 11.06 -10.16
N CYS A 87 -22.66 10.58 -9.51
CA CYS A 87 -21.29 10.36 -10.02
C CYS A 87 -20.29 10.42 -8.86
N GLU A 88 -19.66 9.28 -8.60
CA GLU A 88 -18.42 9.22 -7.85
C GLU A 88 -17.27 9.46 -8.84
N VAL A 89 -16.50 10.52 -8.61
CA VAL A 89 -15.43 10.97 -9.50
C VAL A 89 -14.09 10.80 -8.83
N ILE A 90 -13.16 10.15 -9.53
CA ILE A 90 -11.74 10.12 -9.16
C ILE A 90 -11.01 10.96 -10.19
N THR A 91 -10.26 11.95 -9.73
CA THR A 91 -9.40 12.76 -10.60
C THR A 91 -8.01 12.81 -10.02
N VAL A 92 -7.05 12.39 -10.83
CA VAL A 92 -5.62 12.49 -10.54
C VAL A 92 -5.02 13.45 -11.55
N SER A 93 -4.31 14.45 -11.03
CA SER A 93 -3.60 15.45 -11.83
C SER A 93 -2.15 15.54 -11.36
N ASP A 94 -1.28 16.01 -12.25
CA ASP A 94 0.15 16.18 -11.99
C ASP A 94 0.90 14.92 -11.51
N CYS A 95 0.50 13.74 -11.99
CA CYS A 95 1.17 12.48 -11.67
C CYS A 95 2.57 12.44 -12.32
N LYS A 96 3.57 11.98 -11.55
CA LYS A 96 4.98 11.90 -11.97
C LYS A 96 5.41 10.50 -12.42
N LEU A 97 4.51 9.51 -12.32
CA LEU A 97 4.82 8.12 -12.63
C LEU A 97 5.15 7.90 -14.10
N ARG A 98 6.17 7.08 -14.34
CA ARG A 98 6.64 6.66 -15.66
C ARG A 98 6.74 5.15 -15.71
N ALA A 99 6.29 4.58 -16.82
CA ALA A 99 6.46 3.17 -17.13
C ALA A 99 7.62 2.98 -18.12
N SER A 100 8.17 1.77 -18.15
CA SER A 100 9.18 1.33 -19.12
C SER A 100 8.74 1.63 -20.56
N GLY A 101 9.68 1.85 -21.48
CA GLY A 101 9.34 2.24 -22.86
C GLY A 101 8.93 3.71 -23.04
N GLY A 102 9.10 4.55 -22.01
CA GLY A 102 8.94 6.01 -22.11
C GLY A 102 7.52 6.53 -21.88
N TYR A 103 6.59 5.67 -21.46
CA TYR A 103 5.22 6.07 -21.15
C TYR A 103 5.14 6.85 -19.84
N LYS A 104 4.25 7.84 -19.78
CA LYS A 104 4.08 8.72 -18.61
C LYS A 104 2.61 8.81 -18.25
N LEU A 105 2.27 8.61 -16.99
CA LEU A 105 0.94 8.88 -16.47
C LEU A 105 0.93 10.31 -15.91
N LYS A 106 0.33 11.26 -16.62
CA LYS A 106 0.24 12.67 -16.22
C LYS A 106 -1.05 12.96 -15.46
N ASN A 107 -2.15 12.39 -15.94
CA ASN A 107 -3.47 12.53 -15.33
C ASN A 107 -4.32 11.28 -15.63
N MET A 108 -5.31 11.05 -14.78
CA MET A 108 -6.40 10.13 -15.06
C MET A 108 -7.68 10.61 -14.42
N SER A 109 -8.82 10.25 -15.01
CA SER A 109 -10.13 10.52 -14.43
C SER A 109 -11.03 9.32 -14.62
N LEU A 110 -11.78 8.97 -13.58
CA LEU A 110 -12.83 7.96 -13.64
C LEU A 110 -14.14 8.59 -13.16
N ARG A 111 -15.21 8.37 -13.92
CA ARG A 111 -16.59 8.66 -13.50
C ARG A 111 -17.38 7.36 -13.54
N TYR A 112 -18.00 7.02 -12.42
CA TYR A 112 -18.87 5.86 -12.33
C TYR A 112 -20.11 6.18 -11.51
N LYS A 113 -21.11 5.32 -11.65
CA LYS A 113 -22.32 5.34 -10.83
C LYS A 113 -22.61 3.99 -10.23
N THR A 114 -23.20 4.01 -9.05
CA THR A 114 -23.68 2.85 -8.32
C THR A 114 -25.20 2.95 -8.20
N GLY A 115 -25.92 1.86 -8.41
CA GLY A 115 -27.38 1.86 -8.34
C GLY A 115 -27.96 0.45 -8.27
N ARG A 116 -29.28 0.33 -8.41
CA ARG A 116 -29.99 -0.96 -8.36
C ARG A 116 -29.50 -1.96 -9.41
N ASN A 117 -29.03 -1.46 -10.55
CA ASN A 117 -28.51 -2.27 -11.65
C ASN A 117 -27.02 -2.60 -11.50
N GLY A 118 -26.42 -2.29 -10.35
CA GLY A 118 -25.00 -2.49 -10.07
C GLY A 118 -24.16 -1.25 -10.38
N VAL A 119 -22.89 -1.51 -10.68
CA VAL A 119 -21.88 -0.49 -10.94
C VAL A 119 -21.70 -0.31 -12.45
N GLN A 120 -21.62 0.94 -12.90
CA GLN A 120 -21.33 1.28 -14.29
C GLN A 120 -20.26 2.36 -14.39
N ILE A 121 -19.18 2.08 -15.12
CA ILE A 121 -18.20 3.09 -15.51
C ILE A 121 -18.77 3.88 -16.67
N LEU A 122 -18.93 5.18 -16.46
CA LEU A 122 -19.47 6.11 -17.45
C LEU A 122 -18.36 6.62 -18.37
N HIS A 123 -17.20 6.94 -17.79
CA HIS A 123 -16.08 7.51 -18.53
C HIS A 123 -14.77 7.26 -17.78
N PHE A 124 -13.73 6.90 -18.53
CA PHE A 124 -12.36 6.82 -18.02
C PHE A 124 -11.40 7.45 -19.02
N THR A 125 -10.60 8.40 -18.55
CA THR A 125 -9.55 9.04 -19.35
C THR A 125 -8.20 8.77 -18.74
N ARG A 126 -7.20 8.52 -19.59
CA ARG A 126 -5.78 8.51 -19.23
C ARG A 126 -5.05 9.53 -20.09
N ASN A 127 -4.39 10.50 -19.46
CA ASN A 127 -3.74 11.63 -20.15
C ASN A 127 -4.68 12.45 -21.06
N GLY A 128 -5.97 12.47 -20.76
CA GLY A 128 -7.01 13.09 -21.59
C GLY A 128 -7.56 12.22 -22.72
N ASP A 129 -6.97 11.04 -22.95
CA ASP A 129 -7.47 10.09 -23.96
C ASP A 129 -8.46 9.10 -23.34
N ASP A 130 -9.55 8.84 -24.04
CA ASP A 130 -10.55 7.85 -23.65
C ASP A 130 -9.97 6.43 -23.71
N VAL A 131 -10.10 5.70 -22.61
CA VAL A 131 -9.79 4.26 -22.57
C VAL A 131 -11.09 3.52 -22.34
N THR A 132 -11.43 2.58 -23.23
CA THR A 132 -12.66 1.78 -23.15
C THR A 132 -12.42 0.34 -22.72
N ASP A 133 -11.18 -0.14 -22.84
CA ASP A 133 -10.78 -1.48 -22.39
C ASP A 133 -10.64 -1.55 -20.87
N ARG A 134 -11.37 -2.48 -20.24
CA ARG A 134 -11.41 -2.63 -18.78
C ARG A 134 -10.08 -3.12 -18.22
N SER A 135 -9.34 -3.92 -18.97
CA SER A 135 -8.02 -4.39 -18.54
C SER A 135 -7.04 -3.23 -18.46
N GLN A 136 -7.05 -2.31 -19.43
CA GLN A 136 -6.24 -1.09 -19.43
C GLN A 136 -6.67 -0.10 -18.35
N MET A 137 -7.99 0.08 -18.13
CA MET A 137 -8.50 0.88 -17.01
C MET A 137 -7.97 0.33 -15.68
N PHE A 138 -8.18 -0.97 -15.43
CA PHE A 138 -7.72 -1.62 -14.20
C PHE A 138 -6.20 -1.54 -14.06
N SER A 139 -5.44 -1.82 -15.12
CA SER A 139 -3.97 -1.74 -15.11
C SER A 139 -3.50 -0.32 -14.77
N THR A 140 -4.16 0.71 -15.30
CA THR A 140 -3.83 2.11 -15.01
C THR A 140 -4.12 2.47 -13.55
N ILE A 141 -5.27 2.04 -13.03
CA ILE A 141 -5.67 2.26 -11.63
C ILE A 141 -4.72 1.52 -10.68
N TYR A 142 -4.41 0.26 -10.98
CA TYR A 142 -3.51 -0.58 -10.19
C TYR A 142 -2.08 -0.02 -10.17
N PHE A 143 -1.57 0.43 -11.33
CA PHE A 143 -0.27 1.06 -11.45
C PHE A 143 -0.17 2.36 -10.64
N TYR A 144 -1.17 3.23 -10.77
CA TYR A 144 -1.21 4.46 -9.96
C TYR A 144 -1.33 4.14 -8.47
N HIS A 145 -2.22 3.22 -8.09
CA HIS A 145 -2.40 2.84 -6.70
C HIS A 145 -1.09 2.34 -6.09
N THR A 146 -0.49 1.31 -6.69
CA THR A 146 0.74 0.65 -6.22
C THR A 146 1.92 1.62 -6.10
N HIS A 147 2.15 2.46 -7.12
CA HIS A 147 3.36 3.29 -7.19
C HIS A 147 3.19 4.73 -6.70
N SER A 148 1.97 5.19 -6.47
CA SER A 148 1.68 6.51 -5.90
C SER A 148 1.05 6.38 -4.53
N MET A 149 -0.23 6.02 -4.46
CA MET A 149 -1.04 6.07 -3.24
C MET A 149 -0.57 5.09 -2.15
N HIS A 150 -0.32 3.85 -2.54
CA HIS A 150 0.24 2.83 -1.66
C HIS A 150 1.64 3.22 -1.20
N THR A 151 2.52 3.62 -2.14
CA THR A 151 3.88 4.13 -1.85
C THR A 151 3.86 5.30 -0.85
N LYS A 152 2.83 6.15 -0.92
CA LYS A 152 2.60 7.28 -0.02
C LYS A 152 2.32 6.86 1.44
N SER A 153 1.74 5.68 1.66
CA SER A 153 1.59 5.10 3.02
C SER A 153 2.94 4.70 3.64
N HIS A 154 3.93 4.38 2.80
CA HIS A 154 5.27 3.98 3.25
C HIS A 154 6.18 5.13 3.66
N LEU A 155 5.87 6.37 3.25
CA LEU A 155 6.80 7.51 3.41
C LEU A 155 7.12 7.82 4.88
N PHE A 156 6.18 7.54 5.79
CA PHE A 156 6.37 7.79 7.21
C PHE A 156 7.10 6.64 7.92
N SER A 157 7.15 5.45 7.31
CA SER A 157 7.68 4.24 7.96
C SER A 157 9.14 4.38 8.34
N ASN A 158 10.00 4.84 7.43
CA ASN A 158 11.43 4.94 7.70
C ASN A 158 11.74 5.90 8.86
N SER A 159 11.19 7.10 8.80
CA SER A 159 11.41 8.11 9.84
C SER A 159 10.74 7.72 11.18
N LEU A 160 9.62 6.99 11.16
CA LEU A 160 9.05 6.38 12.37
C LEU A 160 9.98 5.34 12.98
N VAL A 161 10.53 4.43 12.17
CA VAL A 161 11.48 3.41 12.64
C VAL A 161 12.72 4.05 13.26
N ARG A 162 13.30 5.07 12.60
CA ARG A 162 14.41 5.83 13.19
C ARG A 162 14.02 6.48 14.51
N HIS A 163 12.85 7.12 14.59
CA HIS A 163 12.37 7.72 15.83
C HIS A 163 12.28 6.68 16.96
N ILE A 164 11.71 5.51 16.69
CA ILE A 164 11.57 4.42 17.67
C ILE A 164 12.95 3.95 18.16
N VAL A 165 13.88 3.71 17.24
CA VAL A 165 15.23 3.19 17.56
C VAL A 165 16.08 4.24 18.27
N ASP A 166 16.18 5.45 17.72
CA ASP A 166 17.08 6.50 18.23
C ASP A 166 16.61 7.06 19.59
N ASN A 167 15.32 6.95 19.91
CA ASN A 167 14.76 7.38 21.20
C ASN A 167 14.39 6.22 22.14
N ASP A 168 14.74 4.98 21.80
CA ASP A 168 14.43 3.75 22.56
C ASP A 168 12.94 3.67 23.01
N VAL A 169 12.01 3.88 22.07
CA VAL A 169 10.57 3.82 22.35
C VAL A 169 10.13 2.36 22.49
N LYS A 170 10.39 1.77 23.66
CA LYS A 170 10.20 0.33 23.95
C LYS A 170 8.82 -0.21 23.59
N THR A 171 7.79 0.59 23.85
CA THR A 171 6.38 0.25 23.56
C THR A 171 6.14 -0.06 22.08
N LEU A 172 6.88 0.58 21.18
CA LEU A 172 6.68 0.52 19.72
C LEU A 172 7.76 -0.30 18.99
N GLN A 173 8.64 -1.01 19.70
CA GLN A 173 9.78 -1.70 19.07
C GLN A 173 9.37 -2.73 17.99
N GLU A 174 8.19 -3.35 18.07
CA GLU A 174 7.75 -4.30 17.01
C GLU A 174 7.49 -3.61 15.67
N SER A 175 7.24 -2.30 15.68
CA SER A 175 7.10 -1.49 14.47
C SER A 175 8.44 -1.21 13.77
N SER A 176 9.57 -1.55 14.38
CA SER A 176 10.88 -1.34 13.74
C SER A 176 11.32 -2.47 12.79
N TYR A 177 10.58 -3.59 12.75
CA TYR A 177 11.12 -4.88 12.33
C TYR A 177 11.66 -4.94 10.88
N THR A 178 10.86 -4.55 9.88
CA THR A 178 11.13 -4.89 8.45
C THR A 178 11.18 -3.69 7.52
N SER A 179 10.63 -2.55 7.92
CA SER A 179 10.32 -1.46 6.98
C SER A 179 11.56 -0.86 6.29
N MET A 180 12.60 -0.51 7.05
CA MET A 180 13.82 0.08 6.47
C MET A 180 14.57 -0.90 5.55
N PRO A 181 14.86 -2.16 5.95
CA PRO A 181 15.46 -3.14 5.05
C PRO A 181 14.65 -3.38 3.77
N LEU A 182 13.33 -3.44 3.87
CA LEU A 182 12.45 -3.60 2.71
C LEU A 182 12.59 -2.46 1.71
N HIS A 183 12.47 -1.21 2.17
CA HIS A 183 12.62 -0.04 1.31
C HIS A 183 14.01 0.05 0.70
N TYR A 184 15.05 -0.33 1.46
CA TYR A 184 16.40 -0.40 0.93
C TYR A 184 16.50 -1.39 -0.24
N VAL A 185 15.94 -2.59 -0.09
CA VAL A 185 15.91 -3.59 -1.18
C VAL A 185 15.11 -3.07 -2.38
N LEU A 186 13.94 -2.45 -2.14
CA LEU A 186 13.10 -1.89 -3.20
C LEU A 186 13.83 -0.80 -4.01
N LEU A 187 14.63 0.05 -3.37
CA LEU A 187 15.27 1.18 -4.04
C LEU A 187 16.68 0.87 -4.56
N HIS A 188 17.39 -0.09 -3.96
CA HIS A 188 18.83 -0.26 -4.19
C HIS A 188 19.26 -1.69 -4.56
N SER A 189 18.35 -2.66 -4.62
CA SER A 189 18.70 -4.06 -4.96
C SER A 189 18.33 -4.43 -6.40
N SER A 190 19.10 -5.36 -6.98
CA SER A 190 18.75 -6.02 -8.24
C SER A 190 17.47 -6.85 -8.12
N LEU A 191 17.06 -7.22 -6.91
CA LEU A 191 15.80 -7.92 -6.67
C LEU A 191 14.58 -7.00 -6.63
N SER A 192 14.76 -5.68 -6.76
CA SER A 192 13.66 -4.71 -6.81
C SER A 192 12.67 -5.04 -7.91
N VAL A 193 11.38 -4.90 -7.60
CA VAL A 193 10.29 -5.02 -8.58
C VAL A 193 10.27 -3.84 -9.56
N LEU A 194 10.87 -2.71 -9.20
CA LEU A 194 10.86 -1.51 -10.02
C LEU A 194 11.80 -1.69 -11.22
N MET A 195 11.44 -1.06 -12.33
CA MET A 195 12.28 -1.05 -13.53
C MET A 195 13.51 -0.17 -13.31
N TRP A 196 14.68 -0.77 -13.50
CA TRP A 196 15.98 -0.09 -13.60
C TRP A 196 17.01 -1.01 -14.28
N ASP A 197 18.10 -0.45 -14.79
CA ASP A 197 19.13 -1.22 -15.48
C ASP A 197 19.78 -2.26 -14.56
N GLY A 198 19.69 -3.54 -14.92
CA GLY A 198 20.25 -4.65 -14.14
C GLY A 198 19.30 -5.23 -13.08
N ASN A 199 18.01 -4.88 -13.11
CA ASN A 199 17.02 -5.56 -12.27
C ASN A 199 16.83 -7.04 -12.70
N MET A 200 16.80 -7.92 -11.71
CA MET A 200 16.62 -9.37 -11.88
C MET A 200 15.16 -9.79 -11.80
N SER A 201 14.29 -8.95 -11.22
CA SER A 201 12.86 -9.25 -11.01
C SER A 201 12.11 -9.59 -12.29
N GLN A 202 12.45 -8.95 -13.42
CA GLN A 202 11.89 -9.27 -14.73
C GLN A 202 12.16 -10.73 -15.13
N TYR A 203 13.40 -11.20 -14.95
CA TYR A 203 13.78 -12.59 -15.24
C TYR A 203 13.16 -13.59 -14.25
N LEU A 204 12.91 -13.14 -13.02
CA LEU A 204 12.27 -13.94 -11.98
C LEU A 204 10.73 -13.93 -12.06
N GLY A 205 10.16 -13.23 -13.06
CA GLY A 205 8.73 -13.23 -13.36
C GLY A 205 7.89 -12.41 -12.40
N TYR A 206 8.45 -11.39 -11.74
CA TYR A 206 7.69 -10.45 -10.91
C TYR A 206 8.10 -8.98 -11.14
N GLY A 207 8.75 -8.69 -12.27
CA GLY A 207 9.14 -7.32 -12.61
C GLY A 207 7.93 -6.45 -12.93
N ASP A 208 7.92 -5.22 -12.43
CA ASP A 208 6.90 -4.21 -12.70
C ASP A 208 7.38 -3.25 -13.82
N ALA A 209 6.43 -2.54 -14.42
CA ALA A 209 6.65 -1.54 -15.45
C ALA A 209 7.17 -0.20 -14.90
N CYS A 210 6.94 0.11 -13.62
CA CYS A 210 7.23 1.43 -13.07
C CYS A 210 8.73 1.68 -12.94
N ILE A 211 9.18 2.82 -13.46
CA ILE A 211 10.58 3.25 -13.38
C ILE A 211 10.85 3.79 -11.96
N ARG A 212 11.89 3.26 -11.31
CA ARG A 212 12.25 3.59 -9.92
C ARG A 212 12.33 5.10 -9.67
N GLU A 213 13.01 5.84 -10.55
CA GLU A 213 13.22 7.28 -10.41
C GLU A 213 11.89 8.05 -10.40
N SER A 214 10.91 7.58 -11.18
CA SER A 214 9.58 8.20 -11.24
C SER A 214 8.74 7.92 -9.99
N LEU A 215 8.91 6.75 -9.37
CA LEU A 215 8.28 6.43 -8.08
C LEU A 215 8.86 7.34 -6.98
N VAL A 216 10.18 7.52 -6.95
CA VAL A 216 10.82 8.44 -5.98
C VAL A 216 10.34 9.88 -6.19
N GLU A 217 10.21 10.33 -7.44
CA GLU A 217 9.65 11.64 -7.77
C GLU A 217 8.19 11.78 -7.33
N GLU A 218 7.34 10.81 -7.66
CA GLU A 218 5.92 10.77 -7.28
C GLU A 218 5.71 10.67 -5.76
N SER A 219 6.63 10.02 -5.05
CA SER A 219 6.61 9.94 -3.59
C SER A 219 6.69 11.32 -2.92
N ARG A 220 7.31 12.30 -3.59
CA ARG A 220 7.43 13.69 -3.12
C ARG A 220 6.21 14.55 -3.50
N ASN A 221 5.37 14.07 -4.42
CA ASN A 221 4.14 14.73 -4.85
C ASN A 221 3.00 14.41 -3.89
N MET A 222 2.85 15.22 -2.85
CA MET A 222 1.89 14.99 -1.76
C MET A 222 0.46 15.46 -2.07
N SER A 223 0.21 16.03 -3.26
CA SER A 223 -1.10 16.62 -3.63
C SER A 223 -2.27 15.65 -3.45
N ALA A 224 -2.07 14.37 -3.78
CA ALA A 224 -3.08 13.32 -3.54
C ALA A 224 -3.30 13.05 -2.03
N LEU A 225 -2.24 13.05 -1.21
CA LEU A 225 -2.30 12.85 0.24
C LEU A 225 -2.92 14.03 1.00
N ASP A 226 -2.87 15.25 0.47
CA ASP A 226 -3.58 16.37 1.08
C ASP A 226 -5.10 16.11 1.09
N GLY A 227 -5.61 15.39 0.08
CA GLY A 227 -6.97 14.83 0.08
C GLY A 227 -7.21 13.72 1.12
N HIS A 228 -6.17 13.00 1.56
CA HIS A 228 -6.26 12.03 2.65
C HIS A 228 -6.42 12.73 4.01
N ARG A 229 -5.94 13.95 4.17
CA ARG A 229 -6.06 14.69 5.44
C ARG A 229 -7.45 15.29 5.69
N ALA A 230 -8.34 15.22 4.70
CA ALA A 230 -9.72 15.66 4.85
C ALA A 230 -10.54 14.59 5.59
N GLU A 231 -10.38 14.50 6.90
CA GLU A 231 -11.15 13.63 7.81
C GLU A 231 -12.67 13.73 7.57
N GLU A 232 -13.15 14.92 7.19
CA GLU A 232 -14.54 15.21 6.84
C GLU A 232 -15.05 14.33 5.68
N HIS A 233 -14.20 14.01 4.70
CA HIS A 233 -14.58 13.15 3.59
C HIS A 233 -14.78 11.71 4.04
N TRP A 234 -13.92 11.15 4.88
CA TRP A 234 -13.98 9.73 5.25
C TRP A 234 -15.23 9.41 6.08
N ASN A 235 -15.62 10.31 6.97
CA ASN A 235 -16.84 10.18 7.76
C ASN A 235 -18.12 10.18 6.88
N SER A 236 -18.07 10.79 5.69
CA SER A 236 -19.21 10.89 4.77
C SER A 236 -19.47 9.63 3.93
N HIS A 237 -18.54 8.67 3.88
CA HIS A 237 -18.70 7.43 3.11
C HIS A 237 -19.59 6.40 3.83
N GLY A 238 -19.84 6.56 5.13
CA GLY A 238 -20.63 5.62 5.94
C GLY A 238 -19.75 4.63 6.72
N LYS A 239 -20.21 4.21 7.89
CA LYS A 239 -19.40 3.49 8.90
C LYS A 239 -18.86 2.14 8.43
N ASP A 240 -19.56 1.46 7.53
CA ASP A 240 -19.22 0.11 7.07
C ASP A 240 -18.32 0.11 5.82
N THR A 241 -18.04 1.28 5.24
CA THR A 241 -17.13 1.42 4.10
C THR A 241 -15.67 1.34 4.53
N PHE A 242 -14.77 1.04 3.59
CA PHE A 242 -13.32 1.04 3.84
C PHE A 242 -12.83 2.36 4.44
N ALA A 243 -13.26 3.50 3.88
CA ALA A 243 -12.94 4.84 4.39
C ALA A 243 -13.48 5.06 5.82
N GLY A 244 -14.72 4.64 6.09
CA GLY A 244 -15.33 4.73 7.42
C GLY A 244 -14.61 3.87 8.46
N LYS A 245 -14.19 2.66 8.09
CA LYS A 245 -13.37 1.78 8.93
C LYS A 245 -12.00 2.40 9.20
N LEU A 246 -11.30 2.90 8.18
CA LEU A 246 -10.03 3.62 8.34
C LEU A 246 -10.14 4.80 9.32
N PHE A 247 -11.18 5.62 9.19
CA PHE A 247 -11.40 6.76 10.09
C PHE A 247 -11.52 6.29 11.55
N ARG A 248 -12.39 5.30 11.80
CA ARG A 248 -12.58 4.73 13.14
C ARG A 248 -11.30 4.08 13.67
N SER A 249 -10.53 3.41 12.82
CA SER A 249 -9.24 2.81 13.19
C SER A 249 -8.22 3.87 13.60
N ARG A 250 -8.21 5.03 12.94
CA ARG A 250 -7.37 6.17 13.32
C ARG A 250 -7.75 6.72 14.70
N LEU A 251 -9.05 6.86 14.98
CA LEU A 251 -9.54 7.28 16.30
C LEU A 251 -9.16 6.27 17.38
N ALA A 252 -9.36 4.98 17.12
CA ALA A 252 -8.96 3.90 18.03
C ALA A 252 -7.46 3.93 18.33
N LEU A 253 -6.62 4.11 17.31
CA LEU A 253 -5.17 4.25 17.49
C LEU A 253 -4.82 5.46 18.36
N ARG A 254 -5.44 6.63 18.10
CA ARG A 254 -5.22 7.84 18.90
C ARG A 254 -5.56 7.61 20.38
N ASP A 255 -6.68 6.94 20.64
CA ASP A 255 -7.11 6.67 22.01
C ASP A 255 -6.18 5.66 22.71
N VAL A 256 -5.73 4.61 22.00
CA VAL A 256 -4.70 3.67 22.49
C VAL A 256 -3.38 4.38 22.76
N MET A 257 -2.91 5.24 21.85
CA MET A 257 -1.71 6.05 22.05
C MET A 257 -1.80 6.89 23.33
N GLY A 258 -2.95 7.54 23.59
CA GLY A 258 -3.20 8.29 24.82
C GLY A 258 -3.09 7.44 26.07
N ARG A 259 -3.66 6.22 26.08
CA ARG A 259 -3.56 5.28 27.21
C ARG A 259 -2.14 4.82 27.49
N HIS A 260 -1.31 4.69 26.46
CA HIS A 260 0.08 4.19 26.56
C HIS A 260 1.13 5.31 26.61
N GLY A 261 0.71 6.57 26.69
CA GLY A 261 1.63 7.72 26.77
C GLY A 261 2.50 7.92 25.53
N ILE A 262 2.02 7.51 24.35
CA ILE A 262 2.72 7.70 23.09
C ILE A 262 2.51 9.14 22.61
N ASP A 263 3.58 9.77 22.12
CA ASP A 263 3.56 11.13 21.58
C ASP A 263 2.49 11.25 20.47
N PRO A 264 1.48 12.13 20.62
CA PRO A 264 0.40 12.30 19.65
C PRO A 264 0.89 12.75 18.27
N THR A 265 2.09 13.35 18.17
CA THR A 265 2.69 13.74 16.89
C THR A 265 3.04 12.53 16.01
N LEU A 266 3.09 11.32 16.57
CA LEU A 266 3.34 10.07 15.84
C LEU A 266 2.09 9.45 15.22
N LEU A 267 0.90 10.02 15.45
CA LEU A 267 -0.38 9.40 15.07
C LEU A 267 -0.43 9.04 13.58
N ASP A 268 -0.14 9.99 12.70
CA ASP A 268 -0.25 9.75 11.26
C ASP A 268 0.81 8.76 10.77
N ALA A 269 2.01 8.78 11.37
CA ALA A 269 3.08 7.86 11.04
C ALA A 269 2.71 6.42 11.45
N LEU A 270 2.26 6.23 12.69
CA LEU A 270 1.80 4.92 13.18
C LEU A 270 0.56 4.44 12.43
N PHE A 271 -0.39 5.32 12.13
CA PHE A 271 -1.60 4.96 11.41
C PHE A 271 -1.29 4.43 10.02
N ASN A 272 -0.44 5.14 9.27
CA ASN A 272 -0.04 4.69 7.93
C ASN A 272 0.76 3.39 7.98
N HIS A 273 1.71 3.31 8.90
CA HIS A 273 2.66 2.20 9.03
C HIS A 273 2.02 0.89 9.51
N THR A 274 1.07 0.96 10.42
CA THR A 274 0.47 -0.23 11.07
C THR A 274 -0.86 -0.63 10.44
N ILE A 275 -1.72 0.34 10.17
CA ILE A 275 -3.11 0.09 9.77
C ILE A 275 -3.25 0.24 8.26
N VAL A 276 -3.04 1.46 7.72
CA VAL A 276 -3.32 1.77 6.31
C VAL A 276 -2.59 0.81 5.39
N HIS A 277 -1.28 0.64 5.59
CA HIS A 277 -0.46 -0.25 4.78
C HIS A 277 -1.04 -1.67 4.70
N SER A 278 -1.36 -2.26 5.84
CA SER A 278 -1.75 -3.68 5.93
C SER A 278 -3.15 -3.93 5.37
N VAL A 279 -4.08 -3.01 5.60
CA VAL A 279 -5.45 -3.12 5.07
C VAL A 279 -5.51 -2.83 3.58
N ASP A 280 -4.59 -1.99 3.08
CA ASP A 280 -4.42 -1.74 1.65
C ASP A 280 -3.90 -2.99 0.93
N HIS A 281 -2.92 -3.69 1.50
CA HIS A 281 -2.48 -5.01 1.03
C HIS A 281 -3.59 -6.06 1.05
N HIS A 282 -4.36 -6.10 2.14
CA HIS A 282 -5.51 -6.99 2.23
C HIS A 282 -6.53 -6.69 1.11
N GLY A 283 -6.92 -5.43 0.94
CA GLY A 283 -7.83 -5.00 -0.11
C GLY A 283 -7.32 -5.34 -1.50
N MET A 284 -6.02 -5.15 -1.79
CA MET A 284 -5.41 -5.53 -3.06
C MET A 284 -5.48 -7.06 -3.32
N SER A 285 -5.32 -7.87 -2.27
CA SER A 285 -5.27 -9.34 -2.38
C SER A 285 -6.59 -9.97 -2.85
N GLU A 286 -7.72 -9.33 -2.55
CA GLU A 286 -9.07 -9.80 -2.94
C GLU A 286 -9.29 -9.79 -4.46
N TRP A 287 -8.45 -9.06 -5.20
CA TRP A 287 -8.54 -8.90 -6.67
C TRP A 287 -7.48 -9.73 -7.43
N SER A 288 -6.97 -10.80 -6.80
CA SER A 288 -5.92 -11.67 -7.34
C SER A 288 -6.36 -12.55 -8.53
N CYS A 289 -7.66 -12.71 -8.77
CA CYS A 289 -8.18 -13.52 -9.89
C CYS A 289 -8.41 -12.74 -11.20
N LEU A 290 -7.92 -11.49 -11.28
CA LEU A 290 -8.06 -10.68 -12.48
C LEU A 290 -6.88 -10.87 -13.45
N ARG A 291 -7.16 -10.87 -14.76
CA ARG A 291 -6.19 -10.96 -15.85
C ARG A 291 -5.94 -9.57 -16.43
N PHE A 292 -4.77 -9.01 -16.15
CA PHE A 292 -4.35 -7.71 -16.68
C PHE A 292 -2.81 -7.62 -16.73
N SER A 293 -2.27 -6.65 -17.45
CA SER A 293 -0.82 -6.39 -17.51
C SER A 293 -0.42 -5.40 -16.43
N LEU A 294 0.72 -5.60 -15.77
CA LEU A 294 1.30 -4.55 -14.90
C LEU A 294 1.68 -3.29 -15.69
N HIS A 295 1.88 -3.39 -17.02
CA HIS A 295 2.15 -2.24 -17.87
C HIS A 295 0.83 -1.64 -18.40
N PRO A 296 0.46 -0.40 -18.00
CA PRO A 296 -0.89 0.14 -18.28
C PRO A 296 -1.24 0.30 -19.75
N TRP A 297 -0.25 0.50 -20.61
CA TRP A 297 -0.46 0.77 -22.04
C TRP A 297 -0.61 -0.50 -22.90
N ASP A 298 -0.47 -1.68 -22.31
CA ASP A 298 -0.65 -2.93 -23.04
C ASP A 298 -2.12 -3.12 -23.38
N LYS A 299 -2.44 -3.35 -24.66
CA LYS A 299 -3.82 -3.55 -25.13
C LYS A 299 -4.33 -4.97 -24.90
N GLU A 300 -3.42 -5.91 -24.68
CA GLU A 300 -3.72 -7.32 -24.45
C GLU A 300 -2.88 -7.83 -23.28
N CYS A 301 -3.33 -8.93 -22.68
CA CYS A 301 -2.63 -9.61 -21.62
C CYS A 301 -2.23 -11.02 -22.10
N SER A 302 -1.00 -11.15 -22.60
CA SER A 302 -0.37 -12.41 -22.94
C SER A 302 -0.28 -13.34 -21.72
N LEU A 303 -0.03 -14.63 -21.96
CA LEU A 303 0.13 -15.60 -20.88
C LEU A 303 1.31 -15.23 -19.96
N TYR A 304 2.40 -14.73 -20.53
CA TYR A 304 3.55 -14.27 -19.76
C TYR A 304 3.20 -13.06 -18.88
N GLN A 305 2.51 -12.05 -19.41
CA GLN A 305 2.05 -10.91 -18.61
C GLN A 305 1.09 -11.35 -17.51
N ALA A 306 0.15 -12.26 -17.80
CA ALA A 306 -0.78 -12.79 -16.81
C ALA A 306 -0.07 -13.56 -15.68
N LEU A 307 0.97 -14.33 -16.03
CA LEU A 307 1.83 -15.02 -15.06
C LEU A 307 2.60 -14.01 -14.22
N ASN A 308 3.28 -13.05 -14.86
CA ASN A 308 4.07 -12.01 -14.19
C ASN A 308 3.21 -11.18 -13.21
N THR A 309 2.03 -10.74 -13.64
CA THR A 309 1.06 -10.04 -12.77
C THR A 309 0.61 -10.92 -11.59
N SER A 310 0.40 -12.21 -11.81
CA SER A 310 0.01 -13.13 -10.73
C SER A 310 1.13 -13.37 -9.73
N VAL A 311 2.35 -13.63 -10.20
CA VAL A 311 3.52 -13.82 -9.33
C VAL A 311 3.81 -12.53 -8.57
N TYR A 312 3.77 -11.36 -9.23
CA TYR A 312 3.85 -10.07 -8.57
C TYR A 312 2.79 -9.94 -7.47
N ARG A 313 1.51 -10.23 -7.76
CA ARG A 313 0.47 -10.11 -6.72
C ARG A 313 0.70 -11.02 -5.53
N VAL A 314 1.07 -12.27 -5.77
CA VAL A 314 1.26 -13.28 -4.71
C VAL A 314 2.53 -13.01 -3.89
N LEU A 315 3.62 -12.59 -4.55
CA LEU A 315 4.89 -12.33 -3.89
C LEU A 315 4.90 -10.95 -3.23
N ILE A 316 4.33 -9.95 -3.91
CA ILE A 316 4.43 -8.55 -3.53
C ILE A 316 3.17 -8.10 -2.80
N THR A 317 2.01 -8.17 -3.43
CA THR A 317 0.83 -7.52 -2.84
C THR A 317 0.11 -8.32 -1.76
N GLN A 318 0.27 -9.64 -1.71
CA GLN A 318 -0.39 -10.45 -0.69
C GLN A 318 0.41 -10.41 0.64
N PRO A 319 -0.27 -10.24 1.79
CA PRO A 319 0.39 -10.33 3.09
C PRO A 319 1.15 -11.64 3.25
N ASN A 320 2.42 -11.57 3.65
CA ASN A 320 3.27 -12.75 3.88
C ASN A 320 3.71 -12.85 5.34
N LEU A 321 2.98 -13.62 6.13
CA LEU A 321 3.33 -13.83 7.53
C LEU A 321 4.52 -14.78 7.60
N ASN A 322 5.68 -14.25 7.97
CA ASN A 322 6.78 -15.08 8.39
C ASN A 322 6.35 -15.84 9.66
N PRO A 323 6.15 -17.16 9.61
CA PRO A 323 5.64 -17.90 10.76
C PRO A 323 6.66 -17.92 11.91
N LEU A 324 7.93 -17.66 11.62
CA LEU A 324 9.00 -17.58 12.62
C LEU A 324 9.10 -16.18 13.27
N ALA A 325 8.44 -15.18 12.69
CA ALA A 325 8.43 -13.81 13.19
C ALA A 325 7.09 -13.13 12.86
N PRO A 326 5.97 -13.64 13.40
CA PRO A 326 4.66 -13.10 13.08
C PRO A 326 4.54 -11.69 13.64
N ASN A 327 4.00 -10.78 12.84
CA ASN A 327 3.89 -9.36 13.17
C ASN A 327 2.47 -8.83 13.00
N THR A 328 1.45 -9.69 12.89
CA THR A 328 0.06 -9.25 13.11
C THR A 328 -0.05 -8.71 14.52
N ILE A 329 -0.86 -7.68 14.72
CA ILE A 329 -1.07 -7.14 16.06
C ILE A 329 -1.75 -8.18 16.98
N SER A 330 -2.47 -9.15 16.41
CA SER A 330 -3.08 -10.27 17.15
C SER A 330 -2.06 -11.26 17.69
N SER A 331 -0.90 -11.42 17.04
CA SER A 331 0.17 -12.33 17.49
C SER A 331 1.18 -11.68 18.43
N ILE A 332 1.16 -10.35 18.58
CA ILE A 332 2.15 -9.62 19.37
C ILE A 332 1.70 -9.55 20.83
N ASN A 333 2.46 -10.19 21.72
CA ASN A 333 2.20 -10.16 23.16
C ASN A 333 2.77 -8.91 23.85
N LYS A 334 2.28 -7.72 23.45
CA LYS A 334 2.63 -6.43 24.07
C LYS A 334 1.37 -5.59 24.30
N PRO A 335 1.24 -4.91 25.45
CA PRO A 335 0.00 -4.21 25.84
C PRO A 335 -0.55 -3.24 24.79
N PHE A 336 0.31 -2.40 24.21
CA PHE A 336 -0.11 -1.44 23.18
C PHE A 336 -0.79 -2.11 21.98
N TYR A 337 -0.19 -3.16 21.43
CA TYR A 337 -0.72 -3.85 20.24
C TYR A 337 -1.95 -4.71 20.57
N GLN A 338 -2.02 -5.29 21.77
CA GLN A 338 -3.20 -6.01 22.24
C GLN A 338 -4.40 -5.07 22.44
N ASP A 339 -4.17 -3.89 23.01
CA ASP A 339 -5.20 -2.86 23.15
C ASP A 339 -5.67 -2.38 21.78
N LEU A 340 -4.75 -2.10 20.87
CA LEU A 340 -5.08 -1.73 19.50
C LEU A 340 -5.91 -2.83 18.81
N TYR A 341 -5.50 -4.10 18.92
CA TYR A 341 -6.24 -5.22 18.33
C TYR A 341 -7.67 -5.31 18.88
N ARG A 342 -7.86 -5.13 20.20
CA ARG A 342 -9.20 -5.12 20.81
C ARG A 342 -10.07 -3.98 20.27
N GLU A 343 -9.53 -2.77 20.16
CA GLU A 343 -10.28 -1.64 19.62
C GLU A 343 -10.64 -1.83 18.14
N LEU A 344 -9.70 -2.36 17.34
CA LEU A 344 -9.94 -2.63 15.93
C LEU A 344 -10.97 -3.74 15.72
N LYS A 345 -10.97 -4.77 16.58
CA LYS A 345 -11.96 -5.85 16.53
C LYS A 345 -13.38 -5.36 16.77
N ASN A 346 -13.56 -4.31 17.57
CA ASN A 346 -14.85 -3.64 17.78
C ASN A 346 -15.33 -2.86 16.53
N ILE A 347 -14.42 -2.56 15.59
CA ILE A 347 -14.74 -1.92 14.32
C ILE A 347 -15.11 -2.99 13.30
N ASP A 348 -14.21 -3.95 13.08
CA ASP A 348 -14.39 -5.06 12.17
C ASP A 348 -13.37 -6.18 12.50
N THR A 349 -13.86 -7.41 12.69
CA THR A 349 -13.01 -8.54 13.06
C THR A 349 -12.01 -8.89 11.95
N SER A 350 -12.45 -8.96 10.68
CA SER A 350 -11.58 -9.31 9.56
C SER A 350 -10.45 -8.28 9.38
N TRP A 351 -10.79 -7.01 9.60
CA TRP A 351 -9.85 -5.90 9.58
C TRP A 351 -8.78 -6.00 10.66
N ALA A 352 -9.17 -6.35 11.89
CA ALA A 352 -8.24 -6.49 13.01
C ALA A 352 -7.23 -7.65 12.82
N GLU A 353 -7.64 -8.72 12.13
CA GLU A 353 -6.77 -9.88 11.87
C GLU A 353 -5.66 -9.61 10.84
N VAL A 354 -5.85 -8.63 9.95
CA VAL A 354 -4.87 -8.32 8.90
C VAL A 354 -3.92 -7.18 9.26
N VAL A 355 -4.22 -6.42 10.32
CA VAL A 355 -3.38 -5.29 10.77
C VAL A 355 -2.09 -5.79 11.42
N THR A 356 -0.99 -5.10 11.14
CA THR A 356 0.36 -5.53 11.55
C THR A 356 1.11 -4.41 12.24
N ALA A 357 2.10 -4.76 13.05
CA ALA A 357 2.89 -3.76 13.75
C ALA A 357 3.89 -3.02 12.85
N SER A 358 4.30 -3.62 11.73
CA SER A 358 5.25 -3.06 10.77
C SER A 358 4.75 -3.31 9.34
N VAL A 359 5.34 -2.61 8.38
CA VAL A 359 5.24 -2.91 6.94
C VAL A 359 5.60 -4.38 6.73
N MET A 360 4.57 -5.20 6.50
CA MET A 360 4.69 -6.63 6.31
C MET A 360 5.09 -6.96 4.88
N TYR A 361 6.18 -7.71 4.71
CA TYR A 361 6.46 -8.61 3.58
C TYR A 361 7.38 -9.72 4.02
#